data_AF-A0A5C8T6L0-F1
#
_entry.id   AF-A0A5C8T6L0-F1
#
_cell.length_a   1.000
_cell.length_b   1.000
_cell.length_c   1.000
_cell.angle_alpha   90.00
_cell.angle_beta   90.00
_cell.angle_gamma   90.00
#
_symmetry.space_group_name_H-M   'P 1'
#
loop_
_entity.id
_entity.type
_entity.pdbx_description
1 polymer ?
#
loop_
_entity_poly.entity_id
_entity_poly.type
_entity_poly.pdbx_seq_one_letter_code
_entity_poly.pdbx_strand_id
1 'polypeptide(L)'
;APTAPNTPAANTPAGGAAQAGPQIVTVKSEPSQADWTKVCGKDQGSGTDICYTTRDFVSDQGQPVLAVAVYEMKNAAQKQEVRVVRYLLPLGLLLQPGIRFNVDGQAATPGRFAVCFPNGCFAEAGGVDAGVVAAMKKGTTLNVSVQNQTQREVTFAVPLAGFGKAFDGPAIDPKVLEEQQKKLQSELEKRSEDMRKKLEQQGNAAPAAGAAPAPAAK
;
A
#
# COMPACT_ATOMS: atom_id res chain seq x y z
N ALA A 1 -68.80 -35.92 11.01
CA ALA A 1 -67.72 -34.94 10.82
C ALA A 1 -67.38 -34.32 12.17
N PRO A 2 -66.21 -34.61 12.77
CA PRO A 2 -65.74 -33.90 13.95
C PRO A 2 -64.71 -32.83 13.56
N THR A 3 -64.78 -31.74 14.31
CA THR A 3 -64.03 -30.48 14.25
C THR A 3 -62.53 -30.64 14.52
N ALA A 4 -61.69 -30.01 13.69
CA ALA A 4 -60.25 -29.85 13.91
C ALA A 4 -59.94 -28.64 14.81
N PRO A 5 -58.93 -28.71 15.70
CA PRO A 5 -58.58 -27.63 16.59
C PRO A 5 -57.73 -26.54 15.92
N ASN A 6 -58.03 -25.30 16.30
CA ASN A 6 -57.42 -24.05 15.88
C ASN A 6 -56.08 -23.83 16.63
N THR A 7 -54.95 -23.72 15.93
CA THR A 7 -53.65 -23.33 16.51
C THR A 7 -53.38 -21.85 16.27
N PRO A 8 -52.98 -21.07 17.30
CA PRO A 8 -52.64 -19.65 17.12
C PRO A 8 -51.32 -19.47 16.37
N ALA A 9 -51.31 -18.57 15.39
CA ALA A 9 -50.12 -18.13 14.70
C ALA A 9 -49.17 -17.40 15.67
N ALA A 10 -47.99 -17.96 15.90
CA ALA A 10 -46.90 -17.29 16.60
C ALA A 10 -46.23 -16.29 15.64
N ASN A 11 -46.39 -15.01 15.95
CA ASN A 11 -45.76 -13.90 15.26
C ASN A 11 -44.30 -13.79 15.74
N THR A 12 -43.36 -14.40 15.01
CA THR A 12 -41.94 -14.29 15.33
C THR A 12 -41.43 -12.91 14.88
N PRO A 13 -40.78 -12.11 15.74
CA PRO A 13 -40.21 -10.83 15.33
C PRO A 13 -39.10 -11.06 14.30
N ALA A 14 -39.21 -10.42 13.14
CA ALA A 14 -38.13 -10.31 12.17
C ALA A 14 -36.96 -9.51 12.78
N GLY A 15 -36.06 -10.22 13.46
CA GLY A 15 -34.75 -9.70 13.85
C GLY A 15 -33.92 -9.48 12.59
N GLY A 16 -33.48 -8.24 12.39
CA GLY A 16 -32.80 -7.79 11.18
C GLY A 16 -31.65 -8.69 10.75
N ALA A 17 -31.68 -9.11 9.47
CA ALA A 17 -30.51 -9.63 8.80
C ALA A 17 -29.44 -8.52 8.79
N ALA A 18 -28.40 -8.68 9.62
CA ALA A 18 -27.17 -7.93 9.46
C ALA A 18 -26.67 -8.17 8.04
N GLN A 19 -26.53 -7.09 7.26
CA GLN A 19 -26.14 -7.14 5.86
C GLN A 19 -24.78 -7.87 5.72
N ALA A 20 -24.82 -9.13 5.29
CA ALA A 20 -23.64 -9.92 4.95
C ALA A 20 -23.17 -9.58 3.53
N GLY A 21 -22.93 -8.29 3.27
CA GLY A 21 -22.34 -7.81 2.01
C GLY A 21 -20.81 -7.85 2.05
N PRO A 22 -20.13 -7.85 0.89
CA PRO A 22 -18.69 -7.64 0.81
C PRO A 22 -18.30 -6.34 1.51
N GLN A 23 -17.27 -6.40 2.36
CA GLN A 23 -16.71 -5.22 3.00
C GLN A 23 -15.77 -4.53 2.02
N ILE A 24 -16.08 -3.30 1.60
CA ILE A 24 -15.20 -2.50 0.75
C ILE A 24 -14.30 -1.63 1.63
N VAL A 25 -13.00 -1.73 1.41
CA VAL A 25 -11.97 -0.89 2.04
C VAL A 25 -11.41 0.04 0.96
N THR A 26 -11.78 1.31 1.02
CA THR A 26 -11.18 2.33 0.16
C THR A 26 -9.84 2.75 0.76
N VAL A 27 -8.79 2.75 -0.06
CA VAL A 27 -7.45 3.17 0.37
C VAL A 27 -7.07 4.50 -0.26
N LYS A 28 -6.26 5.29 0.45
CA LYS A 28 -5.69 6.55 -0.04
C LYS A 28 -4.24 6.33 -0.43
N SER A 29 -3.75 7.09 -1.39
CA SER A 29 -2.34 7.08 -1.73
C SER A 29 -1.50 7.52 -0.53
N GLU A 30 -0.39 6.82 -0.29
CA GLU A 30 0.59 7.20 0.71
C GLU A 30 1.14 8.61 0.41
N PRO A 31 0.99 9.61 1.30
CA PRO A 31 1.38 10.98 1.03
C PRO A 31 2.86 11.17 0.68
N SER A 32 3.74 10.34 1.23
CA SER A 32 5.18 10.36 0.90
C SER A 32 5.48 9.78 -0.48
N GLN A 33 4.55 9.03 -1.08
CA GLN A 33 4.62 8.51 -2.44
C GLN A 33 3.46 9.07 -3.29
N ALA A 34 3.62 10.33 -3.70
CA ALA A 34 2.59 11.06 -4.44
C ALA A 34 2.15 10.34 -5.73
N ASP A 35 3.07 9.65 -6.42
CA ASP A 35 2.83 9.06 -7.74
C ASP A 35 3.20 7.57 -7.81
N TRP A 36 2.57 6.88 -8.77
CA TRP A 36 3.05 5.56 -9.20
C TRP A 36 4.49 5.68 -9.70
N THR A 37 5.31 4.71 -9.32
CA THR A 37 6.75 4.75 -9.53
C THR A 37 7.19 3.52 -10.29
N LYS A 38 7.87 3.70 -11.42
CA LYS A 38 8.47 2.61 -12.19
C LYS A 38 9.95 2.49 -11.86
N VAL A 39 10.40 1.28 -11.57
CA VAL A 39 11.81 0.95 -11.32
C VAL A 39 12.18 -0.21 -12.22
N CYS A 40 13.32 -0.11 -12.89
CA CYS A 40 13.83 -1.16 -13.76
C CYS A 40 15.25 -1.56 -13.35
N GLY A 41 15.54 -2.84 -13.49
CA GLY A 41 16.86 -3.42 -13.31
C GLY A 41 17.07 -4.60 -14.25
N LYS A 42 18.30 -5.10 -14.29
CA LYS A 42 18.66 -6.28 -15.07
C LYS A 42 19.20 -7.34 -14.11
N ASP A 43 18.62 -8.53 -14.17
CA ASP A 43 19.15 -9.67 -13.42
C ASP A 43 20.45 -10.15 -14.07
N GLN A 44 21.57 -10.10 -13.33
CA GLN A 44 22.89 -10.44 -13.87
C GLN A 44 23.05 -11.93 -14.17
N GLY A 45 22.30 -12.80 -13.49
CA GLY A 45 22.38 -14.26 -13.69
C GLY A 45 21.67 -14.72 -14.96
N SER A 46 20.43 -14.27 -15.17
CA SER A 46 19.59 -14.69 -16.30
C SER A 46 19.59 -13.73 -17.48
N GLY A 47 20.12 -12.52 -17.31
CA GLY A 47 20.05 -11.44 -18.31
C GLY A 47 18.64 -10.86 -18.51
N THR A 48 17.68 -11.24 -17.66
CA THR A 48 16.28 -10.81 -17.72
C THR A 48 16.15 -9.35 -17.26
N ASP A 49 15.49 -8.53 -18.06
CA ASP A 49 15.12 -7.17 -17.68
C ASP A 49 13.86 -7.24 -16.80
N ILE A 50 13.93 -6.65 -15.62
CA ILE A 50 12.85 -6.66 -14.62
C ILE A 50 12.47 -5.21 -14.35
N CYS A 51 11.27 -4.83 -14.79
CA CYS A 51 10.66 -3.56 -14.45
C CYS A 51 9.47 -3.80 -13.54
N TYR A 52 9.27 -2.94 -12.54
CA TYR A 52 8.03 -2.95 -11.77
C TYR A 52 7.51 -1.53 -11.56
N THR A 53 6.19 -1.37 -11.62
CA THR A 53 5.50 -0.12 -11.32
C THR A 53 4.74 -0.30 -10.02
N THR A 54 5.08 0.47 -8.99
CA THR A 54 4.59 0.29 -7.62
C THR A 54 3.93 1.52 -7.04
N ARG A 55 3.02 1.30 -6.09
CA ARG A 55 2.46 2.34 -5.22
C ARG A 55 1.98 1.78 -3.89
N ASP A 56 2.20 2.58 -2.86
CA ASP A 56 1.78 2.30 -1.49
C ASP A 56 0.52 3.10 -1.13
N PHE A 57 -0.31 2.49 -0.28
CA PHE A 57 -1.60 3.01 0.11
C PHE A 57 -1.84 2.86 1.61
N VAL A 58 -2.45 3.90 2.18
CA VAL A 58 -2.78 4.03 3.59
C VAL A 58 -4.28 4.13 3.83
N SER A 59 -4.67 3.90 5.08
CA SER A 59 -6.01 4.20 5.57
C SER A 59 -6.24 5.70 5.74
N ASP A 60 -7.47 6.08 6.08
CA ASP A 60 -7.80 7.47 6.45
C ASP A 60 -6.98 8.00 7.63
N GLN A 61 -6.44 7.11 8.46
CA GLN A 61 -5.62 7.44 9.62
C GLN A 61 -4.11 7.43 9.30
N GLY A 62 -3.73 7.24 8.03
CA GLY A 62 -2.33 7.21 7.59
C GLY A 62 -1.59 5.91 7.92
N GLN A 63 -2.31 4.84 8.30
CA GLN A 63 -1.67 3.54 8.54
C GLN A 63 -1.48 2.79 7.21
N PRO A 64 -0.33 2.14 6.97
CA PRO A 64 -0.13 1.29 5.78
C PRO A 64 -1.19 0.21 5.69
N VAL A 65 -1.88 0.14 4.55
CA VAL A 65 -2.95 -0.85 4.31
C VAL A 65 -2.56 -1.81 3.20
N LEU A 66 -1.99 -1.29 2.11
CA LEU A 66 -1.76 -2.06 0.90
C LEU A 66 -0.60 -1.47 0.11
N ALA A 67 0.24 -2.32 -0.47
CA ALA A 67 1.09 -1.94 -1.60
C ALA A 67 0.73 -2.76 -2.82
N VAL A 68 0.85 -2.16 -4.00
CA VAL A 68 0.62 -2.83 -5.29
C VAL A 68 1.82 -2.61 -6.19
N ALA A 69 2.35 -3.69 -6.75
CA ALA A 69 3.42 -3.65 -7.75
C ALA A 69 3.06 -4.51 -8.97
N VAL A 70 3.19 -3.94 -10.16
CA VAL A 70 3.03 -4.65 -11.43
C VAL A 70 4.41 -4.88 -12.03
N TYR A 71 4.85 -6.12 -12.08
CA TYR A 71 6.12 -6.55 -12.65
C TYR A 71 5.96 -6.89 -14.13
N GLU A 72 6.92 -6.46 -14.94
CA GLU A 72 7.19 -6.90 -16.30
C GLU A 72 8.61 -7.47 -16.35
N MET A 73 8.72 -8.75 -16.64
CA MET A 73 9.98 -9.46 -16.82
C MET A 73 10.14 -9.83 -18.29
N LYS A 74 11.20 -9.34 -18.94
CA LYS A 74 11.48 -9.58 -20.36
C LYS A 74 12.84 -10.22 -20.53
N ASN A 75 12.87 -11.37 -21.19
CA ASN A 75 14.11 -12.03 -21.58
C ASN A 75 14.12 -12.18 -23.10
N ALA A 76 14.88 -11.30 -23.76
CA ALA A 76 14.95 -11.26 -25.22
C ALA A 76 15.58 -12.54 -25.81
N ALA A 77 16.57 -13.12 -25.13
CA ALA A 77 17.23 -14.34 -25.57
C ALA A 77 16.28 -15.55 -25.56
N GLN A 78 15.39 -15.61 -24.56
CA GLN A 78 14.39 -16.68 -24.41
C GLN A 78 13.05 -16.33 -25.07
N LYS A 79 12.92 -15.15 -25.70
CA LYS A 79 11.64 -14.61 -26.22
C LYS A 79 10.49 -14.69 -25.20
N GLN A 80 10.82 -14.50 -23.93
CA GLN A 80 9.89 -14.65 -22.83
C GLN A 80 9.50 -13.27 -22.27
N GLU A 81 8.21 -13.05 -22.10
CA GLU A 81 7.64 -11.90 -21.41
C GLU A 81 6.62 -12.39 -20.38
N VAL A 82 6.86 -12.09 -19.11
CA VAL A 82 5.99 -12.50 -18.00
C VAL A 82 5.58 -11.26 -17.22
N ARG A 83 4.28 -11.19 -16.91
CA ARG A 83 3.73 -10.13 -16.06
C ARG A 83 3.15 -10.72 -14.79
N VAL A 84 3.41 -10.06 -13.68
CA VAL A 84 2.94 -10.46 -12.35
C VAL A 84 2.38 -9.23 -11.66
N VAL A 85 1.17 -9.33 -11.12
CA VAL A 85 0.65 -8.32 -10.19
C VAL A 85 0.85 -8.85 -8.78
N ARG A 86 1.56 -8.06 -7.97
CA ARG A 86 1.94 -8.38 -6.59
C ARG A 86 1.30 -7.39 -5.64
N TYR A 87 0.82 -7.89 -4.53
CA TYR A 87 0.16 -7.14 -3.47
C TYR A 87 0.88 -7.40 -2.16
N LEU A 88 1.06 -6.38 -1.32
CA LEU A 88 1.34 -6.55 0.10
C LEU A 88 0.07 -6.25 0.88
N LEU A 89 -0.59 -7.30 1.36
CA LEU A 89 -1.85 -7.25 2.09
C LEU A 89 -1.63 -7.29 3.61
N PRO A 90 -2.56 -6.74 4.41
CA PRO A 90 -2.44 -6.77 5.85
C PRO A 90 -2.63 -8.19 6.40
N LEU A 91 -2.21 -8.39 7.66
CA LEU A 91 -2.48 -9.63 8.39
C LEU A 91 -3.97 -9.76 8.76
N GLY A 92 -4.40 -10.96 9.14
CA GLY A 92 -5.79 -11.26 9.51
C GLY A 92 -6.70 -11.68 8.35
N LEU A 93 -6.12 -11.91 7.18
CA LEU A 93 -6.79 -12.44 5.98
C LEU A 93 -6.56 -13.95 5.84
N LEU A 94 -7.52 -14.65 5.25
CA LEU A 94 -7.41 -16.08 4.98
C LEU A 94 -6.49 -16.34 3.77
N LEU A 95 -5.55 -17.27 3.94
CA LEU A 95 -4.60 -17.67 2.90
C LEU A 95 -5.26 -18.46 1.76
N GLN A 96 -6.34 -19.18 2.06
CA GLN A 96 -7.14 -19.92 1.08
C GLN A 96 -8.55 -19.33 1.05
N PRO A 97 -9.17 -19.18 -0.14
CA PRO A 97 -8.71 -19.70 -1.45
C PRO A 97 -7.63 -18.87 -2.15
N GLY A 98 -7.23 -17.72 -1.57
CA GLY A 98 -6.29 -16.78 -2.16
C GLY A 98 -6.95 -15.44 -2.41
N ILE A 99 -6.43 -14.70 -3.39
CA ILE A 99 -6.95 -13.39 -3.78
C ILE A 99 -7.60 -13.46 -5.16
N ARG A 100 -8.45 -12.49 -5.45
CA ARG A 100 -8.94 -12.23 -6.80
C ARG A 100 -8.85 -10.73 -7.05
N PHE A 101 -8.44 -10.31 -8.23
CA PHE A 101 -8.45 -8.88 -8.55
C PHE A 101 -9.11 -8.59 -9.88
N ASN A 102 -9.67 -7.40 -10.04
CA ASN A 102 -10.24 -6.90 -11.29
C ASN A 102 -9.97 -5.41 -11.44
N VAL A 103 -10.10 -4.90 -12.66
CA VAL A 103 -10.12 -3.47 -12.94
C VAL A 103 -11.56 -3.08 -13.25
N ASP A 104 -12.11 -2.08 -12.56
CA ASP A 104 -13.44 -1.52 -12.82
C ASP A 104 -14.58 -2.57 -12.93
N GLY A 105 -14.52 -3.65 -12.15
CA GLY A 105 -15.54 -4.70 -12.13
C GLY A 105 -15.48 -5.70 -13.30
N GLN A 106 -14.42 -5.65 -14.12
CA GLN A 106 -14.19 -6.63 -15.19
C GLN A 106 -13.94 -8.04 -14.63
N ALA A 107 -13.77 -9.02 -15.52
CA ALA A 107 -13.47 -10.40 -15.13
C ALA A 107 -12.28 -10.49 -14.16
N ALA A 108 -12.49 -11.19 -13.04
CA ALA A 108 -11.49 -11.27 -11.98
C ALA A 108 -10.38 -12.26 -12.33
N THR A 109 -9.14 -11.84 -12.12
CA THR A 109 -7.94 -12.68 -12.24
C THR A 109 -7.62 -13.29 -10.87
N PRO A 110 -7.44 -14.62 -10.77
CA PRO A 110 -7.09 -15.27 -9.51
C PRO A 110 -5.61 -15.06 -9.17
N GLY A 111 -5.32 -14.96 -7.88
CA GLY A 111 -3.97 -14.93 -7.34
C GLY A 111 -3.88 -15.73 -6.04
N ARG A 112 -2.66 -15.94 -5.56
CA ARG A 112 -2.39 -16.74 -4.35
C ARG A 112 -1.43 -16.02 -3.43
N PHE A 113 -1.50 -16.30 -2.14
CA PHE A 113 -0.47 -15.87 -1.20
C PHE A 113 0.85 -16.60 -1.48
N ALA A 114 1.95 -15.86 -1.47
CA ALA A 114 3.30 -16.39 -1.67
C ALA A 114 4.03 -16.55 -0.34
N VAL A 115 4.08 -15.49 0.48
CA VAL A 115 4.81 -15.47 1.75
C VAL A 115 4.26 -14.38 2.67
N CYS A 116 4.32 -14.60 3.98
CA CYS A 116 3.94 -13.61 4.99
C CYS A 116 5.14 -13.21 5.86
N PHE A 117 5.22 -11.92 6.15
CA PHE A 117 6.17 -11.27 7.04
C PHE A 117 5.40 -10.53 8.16
N PRO A 118 6.07 -10.07 9.22
CA PRO A 118 5.41 -9.30 10.28
C PRO A 118 4.69 -8.02 9.80
N ASN A 119 5.14 -7.45 8.68
CA ASN A 119 4.56 -6.25 8.08
C ASN A 119 3.42 -6.55 7.07
N GLY A 120 3.12 -7.82 6.77
CA GLY A 120 2.05 -8.18 5.84
C GLY A 120 2.33 -9.44 5.03
N CYS A 121 1.36 -9.83 4.22
CA CYS A 121 1.43 -10.99 3.35
C CYS A 121 1.52 -10.60 1.87
N PHE A 122 2.53 -11.11 1.18
CA PHE A 122 2.63 -10.99 -0.26
C PHE A 122 1.67 -11.97 -0.94
N ALA A 123 0.86 -11.44 -1.85
CA ALA A 123 0.02 -12.21 -2.75
C ALA A 123 0.29 -11.83 -4.20
N GLU A 124 0.25 -12.81 -5.09
CA GLU A 124 0.70 -12.68 -6.46
C GLU A 124 -0.30 -13.35 -7.41
N ALA A 125 -0.55 -12.67 -8.53
CA ALA A 125 -1.15 -13.25 -9.71
C ALA A 125 -0.12 -13.21 -10.83
N GLY A 126 0.40 -14.38 -11.22
CA GLY A 126 1.34 -14.53 -12.31
C GLY A 126 0.65 -14.83 -13.65
N GLY A 127 1.38 -14.65 -14.75
CA GLY A 127 0.85 -14.92 -16.09
C GLY A 127 -0.25 -13.94 -16.50
N VAL A 128 -0.16 -12.70 -16.05
CA VAL A 128 -1.17 -11.67 -16.30
C VAL A 128 -1.12 -11.26 -17.77
N ASP A 129 -2.28 -11.33 -18.43
CA ASP A 129 -2.41 -10.98 -19.84
C ASP A 129 -2.15 -9.48 -20.09
N ALA A 130 -1.69 -9.16 -21.30
CA ALA A 130 -1.45 -7.78 -21.72
C ALA A 130 -2.71 -6.91 -21.65
N GLY A 131 -3.89 -7.50 -21.89
CA GLY A 131 -5.19 -6.85 -21.79
C GLY A 131 -5.53 -6.39 -20.37
N VAL A 132 -5.13 -7.13 -19.34
CA VAL A 132 -5.33 -6.73 -17.94
C VAL A 132 -4.49 -5.51 -17.61
N VAL A 133 -3.22 -5.49 -18.03
CA VAL A 133 -2.36 -4.30 -17.86
C VAL A 133 -2.90 -3.12 -18.65
N ALA A 134 -3.35 -3.34 -19.89
CA ALA A 134 -3.99 -2.30 -20.68
C ALA A 134 -5.26 -1.74 -20.00
N ALA A 135 -6.04 -2.59 -19.34
CA ALA A 135 -7.18 -2.17 -18.53
C ALA A 135 -6.70 -1.34 -17.33
N MET A 136 -5.66 -1.76 -16.59
CA MET A 136 -5.11 -0.98 -15.47
C MET A 136 -4.63 0.41 -15.90
N LYS A 137 -4.05 0.54 -17.10
CA LYS A 137 -3.59 1.83 -17.64
C LYS A 137 -4.71 2.83 -17.92
N LYS A 138 -5.90 2.34 -18.29
CA LYS A 138 -7.05 3.16 -18.69
C LYS A 138 -8.15 3.23 -17.63
N GLY A 139 -8.15 2.27 -16.72
CA GLY A 139 -9.16 2.10 -15.70
C GLY A 139 -9.01 3.07 -14.54
N THR A 140 -10.00 3.04 -13.66
CA THR A 140 -10.08 3.97 -12.53
C THR A 140 -9.71 3.31 -11.22
N THR A 141 -10.14 2.06 -11.04
CA THR A 141 -10.06 1.35 -9.77
C THR A 141 -9.61 -0.08 -10.00
N LEU A 142 -8.53 -0.48 -9.34
CA LEU A 142 -8.11 -1.86 -9.19
C LEU A 142 -8.70 -2.39 -7.89
N ASN A 143 -9.58 -3.39 -7.98
CA ASN A 143 -10.16 -4.05 -6.82
C ASN A 143 -9.40 -5.34 -6.54
N VAL A 144 -8.94 -5.55 -5.31
CA VAL A 144 -8.40 -6.83 -4.85
C VAL A 144 -9.27 -7.38 -3.71
N SER A 145 -9.89 -8.53 -3.94
CA SER A 145 -10.79 -9.22 -3.02
C SER A 145 -10.12 -10.42 -2.37
N VAL A 146 -10.41 -10.63 -1.08
CA VAL A 146 -9.86 -11.69 -0.23
C VAL A 146 -10.83 -11.96 0.93
N GLN A 147 -10.78 -13.13 1.55
CA GLN A 147 -11.64 -13.44 2.70
C GLN A 147 -10.97 -13.12 4.04
N ASN A 148 -11.74 -12.69 5.02
CA ASN A 148 -11.30 -12.58 6.42
C ASN A 148 -11.61 -13.85 7.22
N GLN A 149 -11.23 -13.89 8.50
CA GLN A 149 -11.46 -15.02 9.42
C GLN A 149 -12.93 -15.45 9.59
N THR A 150 -13.89 -14.60 9.23
CA THR A 150 -15.34 -14.91 9.24
C THR A 150 -15.87 -15.33 7.87
N GLN A 151 -14.98 -15.66 6.93
CA GLN A 151 -15.29 -15.99 5.53
C GLN A 151 -16.02 -14.88 4.76
N ARG A 152 -16.04 -13.65 5.29
CA ARG A 152 -16.57 -12.50 4.56
C ARG A 152 -15.55 -12.00 3.56
N GLU A 153 -16.01 -11.65 2.37
CA GLU A 153 -15.18 -10.99 1.37
C GLU A 153 -14.85 -9.55 1.81
N VAL A 154 -13.57 -9.22 1.69
CA VAL A 154 -12.99 -7.90 1.89
C VAL A 154 -12.38 -7.48 0.56
N THR A 155 -12.81 -6.36 0.02
CA THR A 155 -12.31 -5.81 -1.25
C THR A 155 -11.59 -4.50 -0.99
N PHE A 156 -10.31 -4.44 -1.33
CA PHE A 156 -9.54 -3.19 -1.31
C PHE A 156 -9.66 -2.50 -2.67
N ALA A 157 -10.21 -1.28 -2.67
CA ALA A 157 -10.39 -0.47 -3.87
C ALA A 157 -9.21 0.50 -4.03
N VAL A 158 -8.37 0.24 -5.03
CA VAL A 158 -7.11 0.94 -5.26
C VAL A 158 -7.25 1.91 -6.43
N PRO A 159 -6.98 3.21 -6.25
CA PRO A 159 -7.05 4.17 -7.33
C PRO A 159 -5.90 3.96 -8.33
N LEU A 160 -6.23 3.88 -9.61
CA LEU A 160 -5.28 3.71 -10.73
C LEU A 160 -4.81 5.04 -11.33
N ALA A 161 -5.25 6.18 -10.79
CA ALA A 161 -4.84 7.50 -11.25
C ALA A 161 -3.30 7.60 -11.31
N GLY A 162 -2.77 7.91 -12.51
CA GLY A 162 -1.34 8.03 -12.77
C GLY A 162 -0.62 6.72 -13.11
N PHE A 163 -1.25 5.55 -12.97
CA PHE A 163 -0.60 4.25 -13.22
C PHE A 163 -0.09 4.15 -14.67
N GLY A 164 -0.94 4.42 -15.66
CA GLY A 164 -0.54 4.30 -17.07
C GLY A 164 0.63 5.20 -17.45
N LYS A 165 0.67 6.43 -16.91
CA LYS A 165 1.78 7.37 -17.12
C LYS A 165 3.08 6.83 -16.54
N ALA A 166 3.06 6.28 -15.33
CA ALA A 166 4.25 5.72 -14.70
C ALA A 166 4.71 4.43 -15.40
N PHE A 167 3.75 3.56 -15.75
CA PHE A 167 4.01 2.27 -16.37
C PHE A 167 4.66 2.40 -17.76
N ASP A 168 4.15 3.32 -18.60
CA ASP A 168 4.74 3.59 -19.92
C ASP A 168 5.92 4.55 -19.86
N GLY A 169 6.03 5.30 -18.77
CA GLY A 169 7.05 6.31 -18.55
C GLY A 169 8.46 5.72 -18.37
N PRO A 170 9.46 6.62 -18.30
CA PRO A 170 10.80 6.23 -17.89
C PRO A 170 10.77 5.67 -16.47
N ALA A 171 11.63 4.69 -16.20
CA ALA A 171 11.90 4.31 -14.81
C ALA A 171 12.54 5.49 -14.07
N ILE A 172 12.38 5.55 -12.75
CA ILE A 172 13.15 6.47 -11.92
C ILE A 172 14.63 6.17 -12.16
N ASP A 173 15.35 7.19 -12.60
CA ASP A 173 16.79 7.11 -12.78
C ASP A 173 17.44 7.01 -11.39
N PRO A 174 18.19 5.93 -11.09
CA PRO A 174 18.92 5.81 -9.83
C PRO A 174 19.75 7.05 -9.50
N LYS A 175 20.33 7.72 -10.52
CA LYS A 175 21.12 8.93 -10.32
C LYS A 175 20.29 10.12 -9.86
N VAL A 176 19.07 10.25 -10.36
CA VAL A 176 18.14 11.32 -9.94
C VAL A 176 17.72 11.10 -8.49
N LEU A 177 17.50 9.84 -8.09
CA LEU A 177 17.19 9.50 -6.70
C LEU A 177 18.37 9.79 -5.77
N GLU A 178 19.60 9.43 -6.17
CA GLU A 178 20.83 9.76 -5.43
C GLU A 178 21.04 11.27 -5.27
N GLU A 179 20.82 12.05 -6.34
CA GLU A 179 20.90 13.52 -6.29
C GLU A 179 19.83 14.12 -5.36
N GLN A 180 18.59 13.62 -5.41
CA GLN A 180 17.52 14.05 -4.52
C GLN A 180 17.84 13.70 -3.05
N GLN A 181 18.37 12.51 -2.77
CA GLN A 181 18.79 12.11 -1.43
C GLN A 181 19.92 12.98 -0.90
N LYS A 182 20.94 13.26 -1.73
CA LYS A 182 22.05 14.15 -1.37
C LYS A 182 21.56 15.57 -1.09
N LYS A 183 20.68 16.10 -1.93
CA LYS A 183 20.06 17.41 -1.72
C LYS A 183 19.29 17.45 -0.41
N LEU A 184 18.45 16.45 -0.14
CA LEU A 184 17.69 16.35 1.10
C LEU A 184 18.60 16.29 2.34
N GLN A 185 19.70 15.52 2.28
CA GLN A 185 20.68 15.44 3.36
C GLN A 185 21.32 16.81 3.65
N SER A 186 21.78 17.52 2.61
CA SER A 186 22.35 18.86 2.77
C SER A 186 21.36 19.90 3.31
N GLU A 187 20.08 19.82 2.91
CA GLU A 187 19.03 20.69 3.45
C GLU A 187 18.76 20.41 4.94
N LEU A 188 18.79 19.13 5.34
CA LEU A 188 18.65 18.72 6.74
C LEU A 188 19.85 19.16 7.60
N GLU A 189 21.08 19.01 7.10
CA GLU A 189 22.30 19.49 7.77
C GLU A 189 22.23 21.00 7.98
N LYS A 190 21.90 21.76 6.94
CA LYS A 190 21.74 23.21 7.02
C LYS A 190 20.66 23.61 8.04
N ARG A 191 19.52 22.92 8.04
CA ARG A 191 18.43 23.17 9.01
C ARG A 191 18.84 22.84 10.44
N SER A 192 19.68 21.82 10.64
CA SER A 192 20.27 21.47 11.95
C SER A 192 21.19 22.57 12.46
N GLU A 193 22.08 23.08 11.60
CA GLU A 193 22.99 24.18 11.94
C GLU A 193 22.25 25.48 12.26
N ASP A 194 21.21 25.82 11.49
CA ASP A 194 20.37 26.99 11.73
C ASP A 194 19.63 26.89 13.07
N MET A 195 19.11 25.72 13.43
CA MET A 195 18.53 25.49 14.74
C MET A 195 19.56 25.60 15.86
N ARG A 196 20.77 25.04 15.68
CA ARG A 196 21.87 25.14 16.65
C ARG A 196 22.23 26.59 16.94
N LYS A 197 22.44 27.41 15.90
CA LYS A 197 22.74 28.84 16.03
C LYS A 197 21.61 29.60 16.71
N LYS A 198 20.35 29.27 16.38
CA LYS A 198 19.17 29.90 16.99
C LYS A 198 19.07 29.58 18.49
N LEU A 199 19.39 28.35 18.90
CA LEU A 199 19.43 27.95 20.30
C LEU A 199 20.60 28.62 21.05
N GLU A 200 21.77 28.76 20.42
CA GLU A 200 22.92 29.49 20.98
C GLU A 200 22.59 30.98 21.19
N GLN A 201 21.90 31.62 20.24
CA GLN A 201 21.48 33.02 20.35
C GLN A 201 20.38 33.23 21.40
N GLN A 202 19.48 32.27 21.58
CA GLN A 202 18.45 32.30 22.62
C GLN A 202 19.01 31.99 24.02
N GLY A 203 20.08 31.20 24.12
CA GLY A 203 20.80 30.92 25.36
C GLY A 203 21.65 32.10 25.88
N ASN A 204 21.93 33.10 25.04
CA ASN A 204 22.77 34.25 25.38
C ASN A 204 21.99 35.48 25.90
N ALA A 205 20.70 35.31 26.26
CA ALA A 205 19.85 36.34 26.86
C ALA A 205 19.28 35.91 28.23
N ALA A 206 20.11 35.35 29.11
CA ALA A 206 19.83 35.30 30.55
C ALA A 206 20.60 36.45 31.24
N PRO A 207 19.94 37.43 31.89
CA PRO A 207 20.64 38.44 32.66
C PRO A 207 21.14 37.85 33.98
N ALA A 208 22.29 38.37 34.40
CA ALA A 208 22.97 38.07 35.66
C ALA A 208 22.03 38.01 36.87
N ALA A 209 22.07 36.91 37.61
CA ALA A 209 21.50 36.83 38.94
C ALA A 209 22.48 36.12 39.89
N GLY A 210 22.96 36.89 40.88
CA GLY A 210 23.42 36.36 42.16
C GLY A 210 24.91 36.12 42.31
N ALA A 211 25.63 37.16 42.72
CA ALA A 211 26.86 36.99 43.49
C ALA A 211 26.57 36.10 44.71
N ALA A 212 27.25 34.96 44.82
CA ALA A 212 27.26 34.15 46.03
C ALA A 212 28.14 34.83 47.10
N PRO A 213 27.67 35.01 48.35
CA PRO A 213 28.53 35.46 49.43
C PRO A 213 29.43 34.31 49.92
N ALA A 214 30.66 34.66 50.27
CA ALA A 214 31.72 33.77 50.75
C ALA A 214 31.37 33.05 52.06
N PRO A 215 32.01 31.89 52.37
CA PRO A 215 31.79 31.19 53.63
C PRO A 215 32.61 31.87 54.75
N ALA A 216 31.93 32.33 55.81
CA ALA A 216 32.60 32.78 57.03
C ALA A 216 32.56 31.68 58.08
N ALA A 217 33.76 31.27 58.51
CA ALA A 217 34.01 30.42 59.66
C ALA A 217 34.01 31.24 60.96
N LYS A 218 33.63 30.55 62.04
CA LYS A 218 33.55 30.92 63.48
C LYS A 218 32.32 31.70 63.93
#